data_AF-A0A931DD81-F1
#
_entry.id   AF-A0A931DD81-F1
#
_cell.length_a   1.000
_cell.length_b   1.000
_cell.length_c   1.000
_cell.angle_alpha   90.00
_cell.angle_beta   90.00
_cell.angle_gamma   90.00
#
_symmetry.space_group_name_H-M   'P 1'
#
loop_
_entity.id
_entity.type
_entity.pdbx_description
1 polymer ?
#
loop_
_entity_poly.entity_id
_entity_poly.type
_entity_poly.pdbx_seq_one_letter_code
_entity_poly.pdbx_strand_id
1 'polypeptide(L)'
;MTISPELDAAEDRSALPTLVSFYAGDRYYYDAAESLRADCERLGMPHHIEELPAENLDWGAITRLKIDFYRRMHAQFGAILWVDVDTRLVRLPRELAGGGLDLVGFGGRYQYIRNYDPFHTTRFWVPSFLYFGNTPGATDFLNLMGDIEAETTETVTDDYVLHEAWLRHEDMLNVGFLAPDLVARPAEPINEKHVFVHGDSGNVSSFRGKVAQHQRSVDNPVVRARVFCAEAVDAMKAGSRADAVWLSRRALATKPDDSPAAIQLSRYLKIVKQPQEALEVLEDQLADYPQLDASRLELVSRLAERRRYAEAREQCRRLMQSEDPTVAARARSTDDDVAREERAAAAGLSAADRPRMWWMKTPYPGNFGDVLSPWMVEWVTGKPPVFGQRGDSLLAIGSVIKFATAKSMVWGAGTPRRGDPLSPEARYVAVRGPITREEILANGGDCPEVYGDAGLLLPRYIPAAAEKTHEVGFIRHVTQENLELELEGVLDIRLAGVGEDFLRSVVEQITSCRRIISTSLHGVIVANAYGIPARWAVIGDASEAIAGDGTKFEDYFRSVGLELQTPLELSRETRITPELAADLPPRVELDFDAEALINALRSGLEQ
;
A
#
# COMPACT_ATOMS: atom_id res chain seq x y z
N MET A 1 39.65 -26.01 -51.64
CA MET A 1 40.24 -26.47 -50.38
C MET A 1 39.22 -27.40 -49.76
N THR A 2 39.53 -28.69 -49.75
CA THR A 2 38.63 -29.80 -49.41
C THR A 2 38.39 -29.80 -47.90
N ILE A 3 37.14 -29.65 -47.47
CA ILE A 3 36.73 -29.74 -46.07
C ILE A 3 36.21 -31.16 -45.83
N SER A 4 36.75 -31.81 -44.80
CA SER A 4 36.53 -33.21 -44.42
C SER A 4 35.08 -33.47 -43.95
N PRO A 5 34.45 -34.60 -44.28
CA PRO A 5 33.05 -34.91 -43.95
C PRO A 5 32.86 -35.63 -42.60
N GLU A 6 33.61 -35.28 -41.54
CA GLU A 6 33.64 -36.06 -40.28
C GLU A 6 33.23 -35.30 -39.00
N LEU A 7 32.19 -34.46 -39.07
CA LEU A 7 31.55 -33.89 -37.86
C LEU A 7 30.03 -34.11 -37.80
N ASP A 8 29.48 -35.01 -38.60
CA ASP A 8 28.07 -35.43 -38.56
C ASP A 8 27.89 -36.64 -37.63
N ALA A 9 28.32 -36.49 -36.37
CA ALA A 9 27.87 -37.38 -35.32
C ALA A 9 26.39 -37.09 -35.05
N ALA A 10 25.57 -38.15 -35.08
CA ALA A 10 24.15 -38.14 -34.81
C ALA A 10 23.83 -37.57 -33.41
N GLU A 11 23.73 -36.25 -33.32
CA GLU A 11 23.09 -35.55 -32.20
C GLU A 11 21.57 -35.49 -32.44
N ASP A 12 20.82 -35.63 -31.36
CA ASP A 12 19.39 -35.91 -31.35
C ASP A 12 18.54 -34.83 -32.03
N ARG A 13 18.31 -35.00 -33.34
CA ARG A 13 17.45 -34.13 -34.16
C ARG A 13 16.01 -34.06 -33.65
N SER A 14 15.61 -34.94 -32.72
CA SER A 14 14.28 -34.87 -32.08
C SER A 14 14.12 -33.73 -31.06
N ALA A 15 15.21 -33.01 -30.75
CA ALA A 15 15.19 -31.91 -29.78
C ALA A 15 14.93 -30.51 -30.37
N LEU A 16 14.88 -30.36 -31.71
CA LEU A 16 14.61 -29.08 -32.38
C LEU A 16 13.11 -28.80 -32.51
N PRO A 17 12.67 -27.53 -32.43
CA PRO A 17 11.28 -27.17 -32.72
C PRO A 17 10.94 -27.42 -34.19
N THR A 18 9.65 -27.51 -34.49
CA THR A 18 9.17 -27.48 -35.87
C THR A 18 9.15 -26.04 -36.37
N LEU A 19 9.90 -25.73 -37.43
CA LEU A 19 9.83 -24.43 -38.10
C LEU A 19 8.50 -24.31 -38.82
N VAL A 20 7.72 -23.29 -38.48
CA VAL A 20 6.41 -23.07 -39.08
C VAL A 20 6.33 -21.70 -39.74
N SER A 21 5.69 -21.67 -40.90
CA SER A 21 5.46 -20.44 -41.66
C SER A 21 4.22 -20.60 -42.53
N PHE A 22 3.64 -19.49 -42.98
CA PHE A 22 2.65 -19.52 -44.05
C PHE A 22 2.97 -18.48 -45.13
N TYR A 23 2.41 -18.68 -46.32
CA TYR A 23 2.43 -17.72 -47.41
C TYR A 23 1.02 -17.49 -47.96
N ALA A 24 0.78 -16.30 -48.47
CA ALA A 24 -0.44 -15.94 -49.16
C ALA A 24 -0.23 -14.70 -50.04
N GLY A 25 -1.12 -14.47 -51.00
CA GLY A 25 -1.10 -13.26 -51.83
C GLY A 25 -0.17 -13.35 -53.04
N ASP A 26 0.87 -12.50 -53.09
CA ASP A 26 1.71 -12.31 -54.28
C ASP A 26 2.64 -13.48 -54.57
N ARG A 27 2.99 -13.66 -55.86
CA ARG A 27 3.93 -14.70 -56.35
C ARG A 27 5.26 -14.71 -55.60
N TYR A 28 5.73 -13.55 -55.15
CA TYR A 28 6.91 -13.40 -54.31
C TYR A 28 6.88 -14.33 -53.08
N TYR A 29 5.76 -14.41 -52.37
CA TYR A 29 5.64 -15.23 -51.16
C TYR A 29 5.59 -16.73 -51.47
N TYR A 30 5.11 -17.12 -52.66
CA TYR A 30 5.19 -18.50 -53.13
C TYR A 30 6.64 -18.91 -53.41
N ASP A 31 7.39 -18.06 -54.12
CA ASP A 31 8.80 -18.34 -54.43
C ASP A 31 9.67 -18.31 -53.15
N ALA A 32 9.30 -17.47 -52.17
CA ALA A 32 9.88 -17.43 -50.83
C ALA A 32 9.59 -18.71 -50.02
N ALA A 33 8.36 -19.22 -50.06
CA ALA A 33 8.00 -20.47 -49.39
C ALA A 33 8.78 -21.66 -49.93
N GLU A 34 8.91 -21.80 -51.25
CA GLU A 34 9.75 -22.83 -51.88
C GLU A 34 11.21 -22.71 -51.45
N SER A 35 11.72 -21.48 -51.39
CA SER A 35 13.06 -21.16 -50.94
C SER A 35 13.33 -21.58 -49.49
N LEU A 36 12.41 -21.29 -48.57
CA LEU A 36 12.53 -21.64 -47.15
C LEU A 36 12.36 -23.15 -46.94
N ARG A 37 11.46 -23.83 -47.67
CA ARG A 37 11.34 -25.29 -47.68
C ARG A 37 12.65 -25.94 -48.08
N ALA A 38 13.24 -25.50 -49.20
CA ALA A 38 14.52 -26.02 -49.69
C ALA A 38 15.66 -25.82 -48.68
N ASP A 39 15.67 -24.71 -47.94
CA ASP A 39 16.64 -24.50 -46.86
C ASP A 39 16.44 -25.46 -45.68
N CYS A 40 15.18 -25.66 -45.27
CA CYS A 40 14.84 -26.59 -44.19
C CYS A 40 15.22 -28.03 -44.55
N GLU A 41 14.89 -28.48 -45.76
CA GLU A 41 15.25 -29.80 -46.28
C GLU A 41 16.77 -29.98 -46.36
N ARG A 42 17.49 -28.99 -46.88
CA ARG A 42 18.95 -29.00 -46.98
C ARG A 42 19.63 -29.12 -45.61
N LEU A 43 19.07 -28.49 -44.58
CA LEU A 43 19.63 -28.47 -43.23
C LEU A 43 19.08 -29.58 -42.32
N GLY A 44 18.04 -30.29 -42.75
CA GLY A 44 17.33 -31.28 -41.93
C GLY A 44 16.50 -30.66 -40.81
N MET A 45 16.01 -29.43 -40.98
CA MET A 45 15.11 -28.76 -40.03
C MET A 45 13.68 -29.33 -40.17
N PRO A 46 13.06 -29.85 -39.09
CA PRO A 46 11.63 -30.17 -39.10
C PRO A 46 10.82 -28.92 -39.44
N HIS A 47 9.91 -29.01 -40.40
CA HIS A 47 9.19 -27.83 -40.87
C HIS A 47 7.76 -28.14 -41.35
N HIS A 48 6.89 -27.14 -41.25
CA HIS A 48 5.56 -27.12 -41.83
C HIS A 48 5.27 -25.73 -42.42
N ILE A 49 5.12 -25.66 -43.74
CA ILE A 49 4.90 -24.40 -44.45
C ILE A 49 3.66 -24.55 -45.33
N GLU A 50 2.59 -23.82 -45.02
CA GLU A 50 1.30 -23.94 -45.69
C GLU A 50 0.83 -22.66 -46.36
N GLU A 51 -0.04 -22.81 -47.35
CA GLU A 51 -0.75 -21.70 -47.98
C GLU A 51 -1.99 -21.38 -47.16
N LEU A 52 -2.21 -20.09 -46.87
CA LEU A 52 -3.46 -19.64 -46.25
C LEU A 52 -4.30 -18.81 -47.23
N PRO A 53 -5.64 -18.91 -47.16
CA PRO A 53 -6.52 -18.10 -48.00
C PRO A 53 -6.39 -16.61 -47.61
N ALA A 54 -5.98 -15.77 -48.55
CA ALA A 54 -5.89 -14.31 -48.36
C ALA A 54 -6.73 -13.50 -49.36
N GLU A 55 -7.71 -14.14 -50.01
CA GLU A 55 -8.62 -13.44 -50.90
C GLU A 55 -9.36 -12.32 -50.15
N ASN A 56 -9.19 -11.07 -50.60
CA ASN A 56 -9.78 -9.85 -50.02
C ASN A 56 -9.28 -9.47 -48.61
N LEU A 57 -8.18 -10.02 -48.12
CA LEU A 57 -7.55 -9.59 -46.87
C LEU A 57 -6.52 -8.49 -47.12
N ASP A 58 -6.53 -7.45 -46.28
CA ASP A 58 -5.43 -6.48 -46.24
C ASP A 58 -4.24 -7.03 -45.43
N TRP A 59 -3.10 -6.33 -45.49
CA TRP A 59 -1.88 -6.77 -44.80
C TRP A 59 -2.07 -6.90 -43.28
N GLY A 60 -2.88 -6.05 -42.65
CA GLY A 60 -3.18 -6.15 -41.21
C GLY A 60 -3.94 -7.43 -40.89
N ALA A 61 -4.98 -7.73 -41.67
CA ALA A 61 -5.75 -8.96 -41.55
C ALA A 61 -4.90 -10.22 -41.80
N ILE A 62 -3.99 -10.19 -42.78
CA ILE A 62 -3.04 -11.29 -43.02
C ILE A 62 -2.12 -11.49 -41.82
N THR A 63 -1.63 -10.42 -41.18
CA THR A 63 -0.80 -10.56 -39.98
C THR A 63 -1.59 -11.17 -38.81
N ARG A 64 -2.87 -10.82 -38.61
CA ARG A 64 -3.71 -11.41 -37.54
C ARG A 64 -3.89 -12.92 -37.68
N LEU A 65 -3.83 -13.47 -38.90
CA LEU A 65 -3.87 -14.94 -39.11
C LEU A 65 -2.76 -15.67 -38.36
N LYS A 66 -1.64 -15.00 -38.07
CA LYS A 66 -0.53 -15.57 -37.29
C LYS A 66 -0.97 -16.07 -35.91
N ILE A 67 -1.91 -15.41 -35.25
CA ILE A 67 -2.32 -15.76 -33.88
C ILE A 67 -2.96 -17.15 -33.83
N ASP A 68 -3.96 -17.40 -34.69
CA ASP A 68 -4.58 -18.73 -34.81
C ASP A 68 -3.59 -19.76 -35.38
N PHE A 69 -2.76 -19.34 -36.34
CA PHE A 69 -1.73 -20.21 -36.91
C PHE A 69 -0.76 -20.74 -35.84
N TYR A 70 -0.25 -19.88 -34.95
CA TYR A 70 0.62 -20.31 -33.84
C TYR A 70 -0.05 -21.37 -32.98
N ARG A 71 -1.32 -21.16 -32.61
CA ARG A 71 -2.09 -22.09 -31.77
C ARG A 71 -2.27 -23.44 -32.45
N ARG A 72 -2.67 -23.46 -33.72
CA ARG A 72 -2.85 -24.72 -34.47
C ARG A 72 -1.55 -25.48 -34.61
N MET A 73 -0.47 -24.78 -34.97
CA MET A 73 0.84 -25.40 -35.16
C MET A 73 1.43 -25.90 -33.85
N HIS A 74 1.30 -25.13 -32.76
CA HIS A 74 1.72 -25.54 -31.42
C HIS A 74 0.96 -26.77 -30.93
N ALA A 75 -0.37 -26.81 -31.11
CA ALA A 75 -1.18 -27.97 -30.76
C ALA A 75 -0.80 -29.23 -31.56
N GLN A 76 -0.37 -29.08 -32.81
CA GLN A 76 0.00 -30.19 -33.68
C GLN A 76 1.43 -30.70 -33.43
N PHE A 77 2.39 -29.79 -33.25
CA PHE A 77 3.82 -30.10 -33.25
C PHE A 77 4.51 -29.93 -31.89
N GLY A 78 3.82 -29.39 -30.88
CA GLY A 78 4.41 -29.00 -29.61
C GLY A 78 5.29 -27.77 -29.79
N ALA A 79 6.60 -27.93 -29.67
CA ALA A 79 7.53 -26.80 -29.78
C ALA A 79 7.62 -26.32 -31.24
N ILE A 80 7.35 -25.02 -31.47
CA ILE A 80 7.36 -24.40 -32.79
C ILE A 80 8.30 -23.20 -32.85
N LEU A 81 8.85 -22.94 -34.04
CA LEU A 81 9.59 -21.72 -34.38
C LEU A 81 8.90 -21.05 -35.56
N TRP A 82 8.20 -19.94 -35.31
CA TRP A 82 7.72 -19.05 -36.36
C TRP A 82 8.88 -18.26 -36.95
N VAL A 83 8.93 -18.24 -38.29
CA VAL A 83 9.70 -17.25 -39.06
C VAL A 83 8.82 -16.67 -40.17
N ASP A 84 9.00 -15.40 -40.53
CA ASP A 84 8.35 -14.87 -41.73
C ASP A 84 8.86 -15.62 -42.98
N VAL A 85 7.95 -15.90 -43.93
CA VAL A 85 8.21 -16.84 -45.04
C VAL A 85 9.33 -16.42 -46.00
N ASP A 86 9.65 -15.13 -46.04
CA ASP A 86 10.75 -14.57 -46.83
C ASP A 86 12.11 -14.59 -46.12
N THR A 87 12.17 -15.24 -44.96
CA THR A 87 13.42 -15.57 -44.27
C THR A 87 14.14 -16.71 -44.97
N ARG A 88 15.47 -16.63 -45.07
CA ARG A 88 16.33 -17.77 -45.45
C ARG A 88 16.97 -18.41 -44.24
N LEU A 89 17.03 -19.74 -44.22
CA LEU A 89 17.68 -20.51 -43.15
C LEU A 89 19.06 -20.99 -43.62
N VAL A 90 20.11 -20.45 -43.02
CA VAL A 90 21.50 -20.74 -43.44
C VAL A 90 22.20 -21.73 -42.51
N ARG A 91 21.75 -21.84 -41.25
CA ARG A 91 22.19 -22.85 -40.26
C ARG A 91 21.02 -23.31 -39.40
N LEU A 92 21.21 -24.39 -38.64
CA LEU A 92 20.24 -24.84 -37.64
C LEU A 92 20.31 -23.94 -36.39
N PRO A 93 19.17 -23.50 -35.83
CA PRO A 93 19.11 -22.74 -34.57
C PRO A 93 19.32 -23.66 -33.37
N ARG A 94 20.57 -24.09 -33.15
CA ARG A 94 20.90 -25.08 -32.11
C ARG A 94 20.61 -24.57 -30.70
N GLU A 95 20.57 -23.26 -30.52
CA GLU A 95 20.22 -22.58 -29.27
C GLU A 95 18.77 -22.85 -28.83
N LEU A 96 17.92 -23.29 -29.76
CA LEU A 96 16.52 -23.65 -29.51
C LEU A 96 16.32 -25.16 -29.28
N ALA A 97 17.40 -25.95 -29.29
CA ALA A 97 17.34 -27.38 -29.01
C ALA A 97 17.16 -27.64 -27.51
N GLY A 98 16.15 -28.45 -27.15
CA GLY A 98 15.82 -28.79 -25.76
C GLY A 98 14.74 -27.88 -25.17
N GLY A 99 13.57 -28.45 -24.86
CA GLY A 99 12.37 -27.73 -24.46
C GLY A 99 12.23 -27.53 -22.96
N GLY A 100 12.55 -26.33 -22.48
CA GLY A 100 12.21 -25.87 -21.13
C GLY A 100 11.86 -24.38 -21.05
N LEU A 101 11.96 -23.65 -22.16
CA LEU A 101 11.58 -22.25 -22.28
C LEU A 101 10.17 -22.15 -22.86
N ASP A 102 9.38 -21.19 -22.38
CA ASP A 102 8.02 -20.96 -22.84
C ASP A 102 8.01 -20.10 -24.11
N LEU A 103 8.81 -19.02 -24.15
CA LEU A 103 8.89 -18.06 -25.26
C LEU A 103 10.34 -17.65 -25.53
N VAL A 104 10.78 -17.71 -26.79
CA VAL A 104 12.11 -17.23 -27.20
C VAL A 104 12.01 -16.35 -28.45
N GLY A 105 12.76 -15.25 -28.49
CA GLY A 105 12.74 -14.33 -29.63
C GLY A 105 13.82 -13.25 -29.55
N PHE A 106 13.78 -12.30 -30.49
CA PHE A 106 14.67 -11.13 -30.46
C PHE A 106 14.03 -9.95 -29.74
N GLY A 107 14.86 -9.15 -29.07
CA GLY A 107 14.45 -7.91 -28.43
C GLY A 107 14.34 -6.73 -29.40
N GLY A 108 13.18 -6.07 -29.39
CA GLY A 108 12.93 -4.73 -29.94
C GLY A 108 13.29 -4.58 -31.41
N ARG A 109 14.39 -3.88 -31.70
CA ARG A 109 14.89 -3.65 -33.07
C ARG A 109 16.12 -4.50 -33.37
N TYR A 110 16.07 -5.78 -33.00
CA TYR A 110 17.25 -6.67 -33.01
C TYR A 110 18.39 -6.07 -32.18
N GLN A 111 18.10 -5.68 -30.93
CA GLN A 111 19.07 -5.13 -30.00
C GLN A 111 19.34 -6.11 -28.86
N TYR A 112 20.58 -6.10 -28.35
CA TYR A 112 20.88 -6.78 -27.09
C TYR A 112 20.05 -6.17 -25.96
N ILE A 113 19.57 -7.00 -25.02
CA ILE A 113 18.69 -6.56 -23.92
C ILE A 113 19.26 -5.40 -23.10
N ARG A 114 20.59 -5.33 -22.93
CA ARG A 114 21.27 -4.21 -22.25
C ARG A 114 21.08 -2.84 -22.93
N ASN A 115 20.69 -2.84 -24.21
CA ASN A 115 20.46 -1.65 -25.01
C ASN A 115 18.97 -1.41 -25.27
N TYR A 116 18.08 -2.25 -24.72
CA TYR A 116 16.63 -2.05 -24.82
C TYR A 116 16.21 -0.89 -23.91
N ASP A 117 15.42 0.03 -24.46
CA ASP A 117 14.87 1.16 -23.73
C ASP A 117 13.33 1.19 -23.88
N PRO A 118 12.57 0.86 -22.81
CA PRO A 118 11.11 0.81 -22.85
C PRO A 118 10.44 2.17 -23.06
N PHE A 119 11.18 3.29 -22.99
CA PHE A 119 10.67 4.63 -23.32
C PHE A 119 10.81 4.98 -24.80
N HIS A 120 11.75 4.35 -25.51
CA HIS A 120 12.01 4.60 -26.93
C HIS A 120 11.42 3.52 -27.86
N THR A 121 11.28 2.29 -27.37
CA THR A 121 10.69 1.17 -28.12
C THR A 121 9.41 0.69 -27.45
N THR A 122 8.28 0.90 -28.14
CA THR A 122 6.94 0.56 -27.65
C THR A 122 6.68 -0.94 -27.56
N ARG A 123 7.47 -1.77 -28.24
CA ARG A 123 7.28 -3.22 -28.32
C ARG A 123 8.59 -3.91 -27.99
N PHE A 124 8.48 -4.98 -27.20
CA PHE A 124 9.63 -5.72 -26.70
C PHE A 124 10.04 -6.88 -27.61
N TRP A 125 9.08 -7.64 -28.17
CA TRP A 125 9.38 -8.77 -29.03
C TRP A 125 9.38 -8.40 -30.52
N VAL A 126 10.34 -8.92 -31.27
CA VAL A 126 10.32 -8.90 -32.74
C VAL A 126 9.35 -9.99 -33.24
N PRO A 127 8.32 -9.66 -34.04
CA PRO A 127 7.31 -10.63 -34.45
C PRO A 127 7.75 -11.58 -35.55
N SER A 128 8.86 -11.30 -36.24
CA SER A 128 9.35 -12.08 -37.38
C SER A 128 10.03 -13.39 -36.98
N PHE A 129 10.32 -13.59 -35.68
CA PHE A 129 11.02 -14.75 -35.14
C PHE A 129 10.51 -15.04 -33.72
N LEU A 130 9.67 -16.05 -33.58
CA LEU A 130 9.06 -16.40 -32.29
C LEU A 130 9.09 -17.92 -32.10
N TYR A 131 9.74 -18.36 -31.03
CA TYR A 131 9.70 -19.74 -30.58
C TYR A 131 8.71 -19.87 -29.43
N PHE A 132 7.87 -20.90 -29.48
CA PHE A 132 6.96 -21.29 -28.41
C PHE A 132 7.29 -22.73 -28.02
N GLY A 133 7.66 -22.95 -26.76
CA GLY A 133 8.08 -24.27 -26.28
C GLY A 133 6.91 -25.23 -26.05
N ASN A 134 7.17 -26.52 -25.93
CA ASN A 134 6.14 -27.51 -25.57
C ASN A 134 5.91 -27.53 -24.05
N THR A 135 5.36 -26.43 -23.51
CA THR A 135 5.15 -26.23 -22.08
C THR A 135 3.74 -25.71 -21.81
N PRO A 136 3.18 -25.93 -20.61
CA PRO A 136 1.91 -25.32 -20.22
C PRO A 136 1.92 -23.80 -20.34
N GLY A 137 3.02 -23.14 -19.91
CA GLY A 137 3.15 -21.69 -20.00
C GLY A 137 3.09 -21.15 -21.43
N ALA A 138 3.68 -21.84 -22.40
CA ALA A 138 3.56 -21.47 -23.81
C ALA A 138 2.12 -21.66 -24.33
N THR A 139 1.45 -22.76 -23.94
CA THR A 139 0.04 -23.00 -24.28
C THR A 139 -0.87 -21.91 -23.72
N ASP A 140 -0.71 -21.56 -22.45
CA ASP A 140 -1.52 -20.54 -21.78
C ASP A 140 -1.30 -19.16 -22.40
N PHE A 141 -0.04 -18.81 -22.71
CA PHE A 141 0.29 -17.57 -23.40
C PHE A 141 -0.34 -17.48 -24.80
N LEU A 142 -0.28 -18.56 -25.59
CA LEU A 142 -0.89 -18.61 -26.92
C LEU A 142 -2.42 -18.55 -26.87
N ASN A 143 -3.05 -19.13 -25.85
CA ASN A 143 -4.49 -19.00 -25.63
C ASN A 143 -4.87 -17.56 -25.26
N LEU A 144 -4.13 -16.92 -24.37
CA LEU A 144 -4.32 -15.50 -24.03
C LEU A 144 -4.18 -14.61 -25.27
N MET A 145 -3.20 -14.87 -26.14
CA MET A 145 -3.10 -14.16 -27.42
C MET A 145 -4.37 -14.33 -28.28
N GLY A 146 -4.93 -15.54 -28.32
CA GLY A 146 -6.19 -15.82 -29.04
C GLY A 146 -7.40 -15.08 -28.45
N ASP A 147 -7.51 -15.04 -27.12
CA ASP A 147 -8.60 -14.33 -26.43
C ASP A 147 -8.51 -12.82 -26.68
N ILE A 148 -7.31 -12.23 -26.56
CA ILE A 148 -7.08 -10.81 -26.86
C ILE A 148 -7.40 -10.50 -28.32
N GLU A 149 -7.00 -11.35 -29.27
CA GLU A 149 -7.31 -11.15 -30.69
C GLU A 149 -8.82 -11.14 -30.94
N ALA A 150 -9.57 -12.06 -30.33
CA ALA A 150 -11.02 -12.15 -30.45
C ALA A 150 -11.75 -10.96 -29.82
N GLU A 151 -11.23 -10.42 -28.71
CA GLU A 151 -11.77 -9.23 -28.04
C GLU A 151 -11.42 -7.92 -28.77
N THR A 152 -10.35 -7.90 -29.57
CA THR A 152 -9.83 -6.68 -30.21
C THR A 152 -10.65 -6.31 -31.44
N THR A 153 -11.49 -5.29 -31.29
CA THR A 153 -12.34 -4.74 -32.36
C THR A 153 -11.60 -3.84 -33.35
N GLU A 154 -10.47 -3.27 -32.93
CA GLU A 154 -9.64 -2.40 -33.75
C GLU A 154 -8.83 -3.17 -34.80
N THR A 155 -8.48 -2.50 -35.90
CA THR A 155 -7.53 -3.04 -36.88
C THR A 155 -6.12 -2.99 -36.31
N VAL A 156 -5.66 -4.13 -35.80
CA VAL A 156 -4.33 -4.34 -35.20
C VAL A 156 -3.52 -5.39 -35.98
N THR A 157 -2.23 -5.46 -35.70
CA THR A 157 -1.29 -6.46 -36.23
C THR A 157 -0.98 -7.54 -35.16
N ASP A 158 -0.37 -8.66 -35.57
CA ASP A 158 0.03 -9.74 -34.65
C ASP A 158 0.93 -9.26 -33.51
N ASP A 159 1.87 -8.37 -33.82
CA ASP A 159 2.81 -7.82 -32.84
C ASP A 159 2.14 -6.88 -31.82
N TYR A 160 0.90 -6.44 -32.06
CA TYR A 160 0.10 -5.71 -31.06
C TYR A 160 -0.47 -6.69 -30.04
N VAL A 161 -1.10 -7.75 -30.53
CA VAL A 161 -1.70 -8.82 -29.71
C VAL A 161 -0.61 -9.50 -28.87
N LEU A 162 0.55 -9.79 -29.46
CA LEU A 162 1.70 -10.32 -28.74
C LEU A 162 2.14 -9.43 -27.57
N HIS A 163 2.15 -8.11 -27.76
CA HIS A 163 2.56 -7.18 -26.73
C HIS A 163 1.51 -7.05 -25.61
N GLU A 164 0.22 -7.04 -25.96
CA GLU A 164 -0.86 -7.07 -24.97
C GLU A 164 -0.83 -8.35 -24.14
N ALA A 165 -0.65 -9.52 -24.77
CA ALA A 165 -0.48 -10.78 -24.05
C ALA A 165 0.74 -10.73 -23.12
N TRP A 166 1.86 -10.18 -23.59
CA TRP A 166 3.07 -10.00 -22.78
C TRP A 166 2.85 -9.12 -21.53
N LEU A 167 1.99 -8.11 -21.61
CA LEU A 167 1.69 -7.23 -20.48
C LEU A 167 0.61 -7.79 -19.54
N ARG A 168 -0.30 -8.62 -20.04
CA ARG A 168 -1.47 -9.14 -19.30
C ARG A 168 -1.25 -10.53 -18.70
N HIS A 169 -0.22 -11.26 -19.12
CA HIS A 169 0.03 -12.61 -18.60
C HIS A 169 0.37 -12.57 -17.10
N GLU A 170 -0.40 -13.30 -16.30
CA GLU A 170 -0.30 -13.25 -14.83
C GLU A 170 0.88 -14.08 -14.29
N ASP A 171 1.23 -15.17 -14.97
CA ASP A 171 2.32 -16.06 -14.58
C ASP A 171 3.67 -15.64 -15.17
N MET A 172 4.77 -15.94 -14.45
CA MET A 172 6.12 -15.69 -14.94
C MET A 172 6.53 -16.74 -15.98
N LEU A 173 6.64 -16.34 -17.25
CA LEU A 173 7.18 -17.17 -18.33
C LEU A 173 8.71 -17.33 -18.21
N ASN A 174 9.20 -18.54 -18.49
CA ASN A 174 10.61 -18.81 -18.75
C ASN A 174 10.95 -18.36 -20.17
N VAL A 175 11.61 -17.20 -20.30
CA VAL A 175 11.89 -16.62 -21.61
C VAL A 175 13.36 -16.65 -22.01
N GLY A 176 13.61 -16.76 -23.31
CA GLY A 176 14.95 -16.68 -23.90
C GLY A 176 15.10 -15.50 -24.87
N PHE A 177 16.32 -14.97 -24.95
CA PHE A 177 16.67 -13.87 -25.86
C PHE A 177 17.71 -14.30 -26.88
N LEU A 178 17.35 -14.22 -28.15
CA LEU A 178 18.26 -14.49 -29.26
C LEU A 178 19.23 -13.32 -29.47
N ALA A 179 20.50 -13.65 -29.71
CA ALA A 179 21.54 -12.66 -29.96
C ALA A 179 21.35 -12.05 -31.36
N PRO A 180 21.36 -10.70 -31.51
CA PRO A 180 21.13 -10.05 -32.81
C PRO A 180 22.06 -10.50 -33.95
N ASP A 181 23.26 -11.00 -33.63
CA ASP A 181 24.22 -11.50 -34.62
C ASP A 181 23.86 -12.89 -35.19
N LEU A 182 22.73 -13.47 -34.78
CA LEU A 182 22.13 -14.64 -35.44
C LEU A 182 21.38 -14.27 -36.73
N VAL A 183 21.08 -12.98 -36.97
CA VAL A 183 20.32 -12.51 -38.13
C VAL A 183 21.20 -11.62 -39.00
N ALA A 184 21.31 -11.96 -40.28
CA ALA A 184 21.90 -11.10 -41.31
C ALA A 184 20.80 -10.41 -42.14
N ARG A 185 21.12 -9.25 -42.71
CA ARG A 185 20.31 -8.64 -43.78
C ARG A 185 20.71 -9.19 -45.16
N PRO A 186 19.84 -9.13 -46.18
CA PRO A 186 20.12 -9.70 -47.50
C PRO A 186 21.39 -9.17 -48.18
N ALA A 187 21.79 -7.92 -47.88
CA ALA A 187 22.99 -7.28 -48.43
C ALA A 187 24.28 -7.56 -47.62
N GLU A 188 24.20 -8.25 -46.49
CA GLU A 188 25.33 -8.46 -45.59
C GLU A 188 26.08 -9.77 -45.88
N PRO A 189 27.41 -9.81 -45.73
CA PRO A 189 28.17 -11.04 -45.87
C PRO A 189 27.83 -12.03 -44.74
N ILE A 190 27.48 -13.26 -45.11
CA ILE A 190 27.11 -14.30 -44.14
C ILE A 190 28.38 -14.84 -43.46
N ASN A 191 28.48 -14.69 -42.15
CA ASN A 191 29.56 -15.25 -41.31
C ASN A 191 29.12 -16.56 -40.61
N GLU A 192 29.94 -17.11 -39.71
CA GLU A 192 29.68 -18.37 -38.98
C GLU A 192 28.57 -18.32 -37.92
N LYS A 193 28.20 -17.13 -37.44
CA LYS A 193 27.20 -16.94 -36.39
C LYS A 193 25.78 -16.84 -36.92
N HIS A 194 25.60 -16.38 -38.16
CA HIS A 194 24.26 -16.21 -38.72
C HIS A 194 23.52 -17.54 -38.85
N VAL A 195 22.28 -17.54 -38.42
CA VAL A 195 21.32 -18.64 -38.55
C VAL A 195 20.25 -18.27 -39.58
N PHE A 196 19.82 -17.01 -39.58
CA PHE A 196 18.77 -16.49 -40.43
C PHE A 196 19.29 -15.35 -41.32
N VAL A 197 18.74 -15.25 -42.53
CA VAL A 197 18.79 -14.02 -43.33
C VAL A 197 17.37 -13.51 -43.46
N HIS A 198 17.06 -12.38 -42.83
CA HIS A 198 15.71 -11.83 -42.79
C HIS A 198 15.40 -11.11 -44.11
N GLY A 199 14.23 -11.37 -44.70
CA GLY A 199 13.78 -10.70 -45.91
C GLY A 199 13.44 -9.22 -45.67
N ASP A 200 13.67 -8.38 -46.69
CA ASP A 200 13.42 -6.93 -46.62
C ASP A 200 12.01 -6.55 -47.16
N SER A 201 11.05 -7.50 -47.29
CA SER A 201 9.78 -7.25 -47.99
C SER A 201 8.77 -6.38 -47.23
N GLY A 202 9.16 -5.79 -46.11
CA GLY A 202 8.28 -5.06 -45.21
C GLY A 202 7.62 -3.83 -45.84
N ASN A 203 6.38 -3.97 -46.30
CA ASN A 203 5.45 -2.88 -46.62
C ASN A 203 5.08 -2.00 -45.38
N VAL A 204 5.85 -2.07 -44.29
CA VAL A 204 5.60 -1.39 -43.01
C VAL A 204 5.53 0.14 -43.17
N SER A 205 6.28 0.71 -44.13
CA SER A 205 6.28 2.14 -44.39
C SER A 205 5.00 2.64 -45.09
N SER A 206 4.33 1.80 -45.90
CA SER A 206 3.13 2.16 -46.68
C SER A 206 1.81 1.99 -45.90
N PHE A 207 1.87 1.42 -44.68
CA PHE A 207 0.72 1.20 -43.80
C PHE A 207 0.84 1.84 -42.41
N ARG A 208 1.92 2.60 -42.15
CA ARG A 208 2.07 3.40 -40.93
C ARG A 208 0.93 4.44 -40.86
N GLY A 209 0.02 4.28 -39.89
CA GLY A 209 -1.17 5.13 -39.70
C GLY A 209 -2.51 4.52 -40.14
N LYS A 210 -2.52 3.28 -40.66
CA LYS A 210 -3.76 2.54 -41.03
C LYS A 210 -4.16 1.45 -40.02
N VAL A 211 -3.28 1.17 -39.05
CA VAL A 211 -3.48 0.19 -37.98
C VAL A 211 -3.18 0.85 -36.63
N ALA A 212 -3.90 0.46 -35.57
CA ALA A 212 -3.66 0.99 -34.24
C ALA A 212 -2.26 0.60 -33.73
N GLN A 213 -1.61 1.50 -32.98
CA GLN A 213 -0.29 1.27 -32.41
C GLN A 213 -0.24 1.71 -30.95
N HIS A 214 0.55 1.00 -30.15
CA HIS A 214 0.89 1.42 -28.78
C HIS A 214 1.50 2.82 -28.77
N GLN A 215 1.03 3.67 -27.86
CA GLN A 215 1.61 4.99 -27.59
C GLN A 215 2.96 4.82 -26.89
N ARG A 216 3.89 5.77 -27.10
CA ARG A 216 5.15 5.78 -26.36
C ARG A 216 4.87 6.05 -24.89
N SER A 217 5.65 5.46 -24.00
CA SER A 217 5.57 5.73 -22.55
C SER A 217 5.74 7.22 -22.22
N VAL A 218 6.46 7.99 -23.06
CA VAL A 218 6.60 9.45 -22.96
C VAL A 218 5.29 10.20 -23.24
N ASP A 219 4.38 9.62 -24.03
CA ASP A 219 3.07 10.20 -24.35
C ASP A 219 1.99 9.78 -23.33
N ASN A 220 2.28 8.81 -22.46
CA ASN A 220 1.35 8.33 -21.45
C ASN A 220 1.15 9.40 -20.34
N PRO A 221 -0.07 9.92 -20.16
CA PRO A 221 -0.34 11.00 -19.20
C PRO A 221 -0.06 10.59 -17.75
N VAL A 222 -0.27 9.31 -17.40
CA VAL A 222 0.02 8.78 -16.05
C VAL A 222 1.52 8.80 -15.76
N VAL A 223 2.33 8.33 -16.72
CA VAL A 223 3.81 8.31 -16.58
C VAL A 223 4.34 9.74 -16.51
N ARG A 224 3.87 10.62 -17.40
CA ARG A 224 4.26 12.03 -17.42
C ARG A 224 3.90 12.75 -16.12
N ALA A 225 2.68 12.56 -15.60
CA ALA A 225 2.27 13.16 -14.33
C ALA A 225 3.18 12.70 -13.17
N ARG A 226 3.50 11.40 -13.11
CA ARG A 226 4.43 10.85 -12.11
C ARG A 226 5.84 11.46 -12.22
N VAL A 227 6.37 11.60 -13.44
CA VAL A 227 7.68 12.24 -13.66
C VAL A 227 7.64 13.69 -13.20
N PHE A 228 6.62 14.47 -13.59
CA PHE A 228 6.47 15.84 -13.12
C PHE A 228 6.38 15.94 -11.60
N CYS A 229 5.63 15.04 -10.95
CA CYS A 229 5.55 14.98 -9.48
C CYS A 229 6.92 14.68 -8.85
N ALA A 230 7.70 13.74 -9.41
CA ALA A 230 9.03 13.39 -8.93
C ALA A 230 10.03 14.55 -9.09
N GLU A 231 10.10 15.15 -10.28
CA GLU A 231 10.94 16.33 -10.53
C GLU A 231 10.54 17.52 -9.64
N ALA A 232 9.23 17.67 -9.36
CA ALA A 232 8.75 18.70 -8.43
C ALA A 232 9.25 18.48 -6.99
N VAL A 233 9.34 17.23 -6.54
CA VAL A 233 9.93 16.90 -5.24
C VAL A 233 11.41 17.29 -5.20
N ASP A 234 12.17 16.97 -6.25
CA ASP A 234 13.60 17.26 -6.28
C ASP A 234 13.88 18.76 -6.41
N ALA A 235 13.09 19.49 -7.20
CA ALA A 235 13.12 20.95 -7.24
C ALA A 235 12.81 21.57 -5.87
N MET A 236 11.82 21.02 -5.13
CA MET A 236 11.49 21.52 -3.79
C MET A 236 12.64 21.29 -2.80
N LYS A 237 13.30 20.11 -2.84
CA LYS A 237 14.48 19.81 -2.02
C LYS A 237 15.68 20.70 -2.37
N ALA A 238 15.87 21.01 -3.65
CA ALA A 238 16.92 21.92 -4.12
C ALA A 238 16.65 23.39 -3.78
N GLY A 239 15.47 23.73 -3.23
CA GLY A 239 15.08 25.09 -2.89
C GLY A 239 14.44 25.88 -4.04
N SER A 240 14.33 25.29 -5.23
CA SER A 240 13.67 25.87 -6.42
C SER A 240 12.14 25.79 -6.30
N ARG A 241 11.56 26.56 -5.36
CA ARG A 241 10.13 26.50 -5.02
C ARG A 241 9.21 26.86 -6.20
N ALA A 242 9.61 27.83 -7.04
CA ALA A 242 8.83 28.24 -8.20
C ALA A 242 8.73 27.10 -9.23
N ASP A 243 9.84 26.43 -9.52
CA ASP A 243 9.90 25.28 -10.43
C ASP A 243 9.10 24.11 -9.88
N ALA A 244 9.19 23.83 -8.57
CA ALA A 244 8.41 22.77 -7.93
C ALA A 244 6.88 22.99 -8.07
N VAL A 245 6.42 24.23 -7.87
CA VAL A 245 5.00 24.59 -8.08
C VAL A 245 4.63 24.46 -9.56
N TRP A 246 5.47 24.96 -10.48
CA TRP A 246 5.23 24.86 -11.91
C TRP A 246 5.12 23.40 -12.38
N LEU A 247 6.04 22.54 -11.96
CA LEU A 247 6.05 21.11 -12.25
C LEU A 247 4.80 20.42 -11.67
N SER A 248 4.41 20.75 -10.43
CA SER A 248 3.19 20.18 -9.81
C SER A 248 1.92 20.60 -10.57
N ARG A 249 1.85 21.83 -11.09
CA ARG A 249 0.76 22.25 -11.98
C ARG A 249 0.75 21.48 -13.28
N ARG A 250 1.93 21.22 -13.87
CA ARG A 250 2.04 20.40 -15.10
C ARG A 250 1.61 18.97 -14.85
N ALA A 251 1.93 18.39 -13.69
CA ALA A 251 1.48 17.07 -13.30
C ALA A 251 -0.05 17.00 -13.28
N LEU A 252 -0.70 17.89 -12.51
CA LEU A 252 -2.15 17.92 -12.39
C LEU A 252 -2.84 18.24 -13.72
N ALA A 253 -2.31 19.15 -14.53
CA ALA A 253 -2.86 19.44 -15.85
C ALA A 253 -2.74 18.24 -16.82
N THR A 254 -1.75 17.37 -16.64
CA THR A 254 -1.56 16.17 -17.46
C THR A 254 -2.53 15.06 -17.05
N LYS A 255 -2.84 14.95 -15.76
CA LYS A 255 -3.81 14.00 -15.22
C LYS A 255 -4.71 14.69 -14.16
N PRO A 256 -5.82 15.33 -14.57
CA PRO A 256 -6.65 16.14 -13.68
C PRO A 256 -7.34 15.36 -12.54
N ASP A 257 -7.59 14.06 -12.73
CA ASP A 257 -8.19 13.15 -11.75
C ASP A 257 -7.17 12.53 -10.77
N ASP A 258 -5.91 12.99 -10.76
CA ASP A 258 -4.85 12.45 -9.89
C ASP A 258 -4.82 13.15 -8.52
N SER A 259 -5.34 12.48 -7.48
CA SER A 259 -5.32 12.99 -6.10
C SER A 259 -3.91 13.29 -5.59
N PRO A 260 -2.91 12.38 -5.68
CA PRO A 260 -1.52 12.68 -5.36
C PRO A 260 -0.99 13.99 -5.95
N ALA A 261 -1.22 14.25 -7.24
CA ALA A 261 -0.75 15.47 -7.91
C ALA A 261 -1.42 16.73 -7.35
N ALA A 262 -2.74 16.70 -7.13
CA ALA A 262 -3.47 17.83 -6.55
C ALA A 262 -3.06 18.10 -5.09
N ILE A 263 -2.89 17.05 -4.29
CA ILE A 263 -2.43 17.16 -2.89
C ILE A 263 -1.01 17.74 -2.83
N GLN A 264 -0.10 17.29 -3.72
CA GLN A 264 1.26 17.83 -3.80
C GLN A 264 1.23 19.33 -4.15
N LEU A 265 0.49 19.70 -5.20
CA LEU A 265 0.33 21.10 -5.60
C LEU A 265 -0.24 21.96 -4.47
N SER A 266 -1.33 21.51 -3.84
CA SER A 266 -1.96 22.19 -2.71
C SER A 266 -0.96 22.44 -1.57
N ARG A 267 -0.17 21.43 -1.19
CA ARG A 267 0.87 21.56 -0.16
C ARG A 267 1.98 22.53 -0.56
N TYR A 268 2.43 22.50 -1.81
CA TYR A 268 3.48 23.40 -2.28
C TYR A 268 3.01 24.85 -2.35
N LEU A 269 1.75 25.09 -2.75
CA LEU A 269 1.12 26.40 -2.71
C LEU A 269 1.10 26.98 -1.29
N LYS A 270 0.86 26.16 -0.26
CA LYS A 270 1.02 26.62 1.13
C LYS A 270 2.44 27.06 1.46
N ILE A 271 3.44 26.29 1.04
CA ILE A 271 4.87 26.59 1.31
C ILE A 271 5.26 27.92 0.67
N VAL A 272 4.74 28.23 -0.53
CA VAL A 272 4.96 29.52 -1.20
C VAL A 272 3.97 30.62 -0.78
N LYS A 273 3.24 30.42 0.33
CA LYS A 273 2.30 31.39 0.92
C LYS A 273 1.12 31.78 0.00
N GLN A 274 0.62 30.83 -0.78
CA GLN A 274 -0.59 30.94 -1.60
C GLN A 274 -1.73 30.03 -1.06
N PRO A 275 -2.24 30.26 0.16
CA PRO A 275 -3.20 29.35 0.80
C PRO A 275 -4.61 29.38 0.20
N GLN A 276 -5.00 30.49 -0.46
CA GLN A 276 -6.27 30.58 -1.19
C GLN A 276 -6.23 29.64 -2.40
N GLU A 277 -5.19 29.73 -3.21
CA GLU A 277 -5.03 28.89 -4.38
C GLU A 277 -4.83 27.41 -4.01
N ALA A 278 -4.15 27.13 -2.89
CA ALA A 278 -4.01 25.77 -2.37
C ALA A 278 -5.37 25.10 -2.08
N LEU A 279 -6.38 25.89 -1.73
CA LEU A 279 -7.74 25.44 -1.47
C LEU A 279 -8.51 25.28 -2.79
N GLU A 280 -8.44 26.28 -3.67
CA GLU A 280 -9.12 26.30 -4.98
C GLU A 280 -8.72 25.10 -5.84
N VAL A 281 -7.44 24.71 -5.86
CA VAL A 281 -6.96 23.51 -6.58
C VAL A 281 -7.74 22.25 -6.20
N LEU A 282 -8.11 22.09 -4.93
CA LEU A 282 -8.86 20.92 -4.47
C LEU A 282 -10.37 21.08 -4.67
N GLU A 283 -10.91 22.29 -4.49
CA GLU A 283 -12.31 22.61 -4.77
C GLU A 283 -12.63 22.37 -6.26
N ASP A 284 -11.79 22.88 -7.16
CA ASP A 284 -11.92 22.73 -8.61
C ASP A 284 -11.81 21.25 -9.02
N GLN A 285 -10.80 20.53 -8.51
CA GLN A 285 -10.65 19.10 -8.81
C GLN A 285 -11.89 18.30 -8.36
N LEU A 286 -12.44 18.60 -7.18
CA LEU A 286 -13.59 17.87 -6.64
C LEU A 286 -14.92 18.29 -7.26
N ALA A 287 -14.97 19.44 -7.95
CA ALA A 287 -16.11 19.83 -8.76
C ALA A 287 -16.23 18.94 -10.01
N ASP A 288 -15.11 18.64 -10.66
CA ASP A 288 -15.06 17.77 -11.85
C ASP A 288 -15.02 16.27 -11.48
N TYR A 289 -14.35 15.91 -10.38
CA TYR A 289 -14.10 14.53 -9.95
C TYR A 289 -14.52 14.31 -8.49
N PRO A 290 -15.84 14.25 -8.19
CA PRO A 290 -16.37 14.18 -6.83
C PRO A 290 -16.07 12.87 -6.09
N GLN A 291 -15.62 11.81 -6.75
CA GLN A 291 -15.30 10.53 -6.14
C GLN A 291 -13.92 10.47 -5.46
N LEU A 292 -13.11 11.55 -5.53
CA LEU A 292 -11.73 11.54 -5.07
C LEU A 292 -11.60 11.75 -3.54
N ASP A 293 -11.77 10.68 -2.77
CA ASP A 293 -11.73 10.71 -1.29
C ASP A 293 -10.42 11.27 -0.72
N ALA A 294 -9.27 10.95 -1.33
CA ALA A 294 -7.97 11.44 -0.86
C ALA A 294 -7.83 12.97 -1.02
N SER A 295 -8.27 13.53 -2.15
CA SER A 295 -8.31 14.98 -2.36
C SER A 295 -9.30 15.65 -1.40
N ARG A 296 -10.45 15.02 -1.17
CA ARG A 296 -11.48 15.51 -0.23
C ARG A 296 -10.95 15.58 1.20
N LEU A 297 -10.16 14.60 1.62
CA LEU A 297 -9.53 14.61 2.95
C LEU A 297 -8.49 15.74 3.11
N GLU A 298 -7.69 16.03 2.08
CA GLU A 298 -6.79 17.19 2.12
C GLU A 298 -7.61 18.51 2.09
N LEU A 299 -8.73 18.56 1.36
CA LEU A 299 -9.64 19.72 1.34
C LEU A 299 -10.16 20.05 2.74
N VAL A 300 -10.57 19.05 3.52
CA VAL A 300 -10.97 19.22 4.94
C VAL A 300 -9.90 19.99 5.72
N SER A 301 -8.62 19.57 5.56
CA SER A 301 -7.49 20.20 6.25
C SER A 301 -7.29 21.65 5.79
N ARG A 302 -7.43 21.95 4.49
CA ARG A 302 -7.34 23.32 3.95
C ARG A 302 -8.48 24.22 4.46
N LEU A 303 -9.71 23.70 4.53
CA LEU A 303 -10.88 24.42 5.04
C LEU A 303 -10.72 24.75 6.53
N ALA A 304 -10.32 23.77 7.34
CA ALA A 304 -10.14 23.92 8.78
C ALA A 304 -9.08 24.98 9.13
N GLU A 305 -7.94 24.99 8.43
CA GLU A 305 -6.90 26.01 8.63
C GLU A 305 -7.38 27.44 8.33
N ARG A 306 -8.44 27.57 7.54
CA ARG A 306 -9.08 28.85 7.21
C ARG A 306 -10.33 29.11 8.03
N ARG A 307 -10.57 28.33 9.08
CA ARG A 307 -11.73 28.42 9.97
C ARG A 307 -13.07 28.25 9.24
N ARG A 308 -13.08 27.58 8.08
CA ARG A 308 -14.31 27.16 7.36
C ARG A 308 -14.80 25.82 7.93
N TYR A 309 -15.05 25.76 9.24
CA TYR A 309 -15.29 24.51 9.97
C TYR A 309 -16.56 23.79 9.53
N ALA A 310 -17.67 24.52 9.33
CA ALA A 310 -18.93 23.94 8.87
C ALA A 310 -18.77 23.17 7.54
N GLU A 311 -18.00 23.74 6.62
CA GLU A 311 -17.71 23.13 5.32
C GLU A 311 -16.75 21.95 5.45
N ALA A 312 -15.71 22.07 6.28
CA ALA A 312 -14.80 20.96 6.58
C ALA A 312 -15.54 19.75 7.16
N ARG A 313 -16.46 19.98 8.11
CA ARG A 313 -17.27 18.90 8.72
C ARG A 313 -18.30 18.31 7.77
N GLU A 314 -18.85 19.09 6.84
CA GLU A 314 -19.67 18.58 5.74
C GLU A 314 -18.87 17.60 4.86
N GLN A 315 -17.63 17.95 4.52
CA GLN A 315 -16.76 17.03 3.78
C GLN A 315 -16.42 15.76 4.57
N CYS A 316 -16.18 15.85 5.88
CA CYS A 316 -16.01 14.69 6.74
C CYS A 316 -17.25 13.79 6.76
N ARG A 317 -18.46 14.36 6.91
CA ARG A 317 -19.72 13.59 6.90
C ARG A 317 -19.92 12.81 5.61
N ARG A 318 -19.52 13.36 4.46
CA ARG A 318 -19.52 12.64 3.18
C ARG A 318 -18.51 11.50 3.17
N LEU A 319 -17.27 11.74 3.60
CA LEU A 319 -16.23 10.69 3.66
C LEU A 319 -16.58 9.56 4.64
N MET A 320 -17.32 9.85 5.71
CA MET A 320 -17.82 8.82 6.64
C MET A 320 -18.81 7.83 5.99
N GLN A 321 -19.39 8.18 4.83
CA GLN A 321 -20.29 7.34 4.05
C GLN A 321 -19.55 6.57 2.93
N SER A 322 -18.22 6.68 2.84
CA SER A 322 -17.42 5.93 1.86
C SER A 322 -17.59 4.42 2.08
N GLU A 323 -17.61 3.66 0.98
CA GLU A 323 -17.65 2.19 1.01
C GLU A 323 -16.35 1.60 1.57
N ASP A 324 -15.25 2.36 1.53
CA ASP A 324 -13.98 1.98 2.16
C ASP A 324 -14.03 2.29 3.67
N PRO A 325 -14.04 1.26 4.54
CA PRO A 325 -14.11 1.46 5.99
C PRO A 325 -12.89 2.21 6.54
N THR A 326 -11.73 2.13 5.86
CA THR A 326 -10.51 2.84 6.27
C THR A 326 -10.64 4.34 6.03
N VAL A 327 -11.27 4.75 4.91
CA VAL A 327 -11.59 6.15 4.62
C VAL A 327 -12.60 6.68 5.63
N ALA A 328 -13.68 5.94 5.87
CA ALA A 328 -14.72 6.33 6.83
C ALA A 328 -14.16 6.48 8.26
N ALA A 329 -13.27 5.57 8.68
CA ALA A 329 -12.60 5.64 9.97
C ALA A 329 -11.66 6.86 10.08
N ARG A 330 -10.88 7.13 9.03
CA ARG A 330 -10.00 8.30 8.98
C ARG A 330 -10.79 9.61 8.96
N ALA A 331 -11.96 9.63 8.31
CA ALA A 331 -12.86 10.78 8.30
C ALA A 331 -13.41 11.10 9.70
N ARG A 332 -13.77 10.08 10.50
CA ARG A 332 -14.17 10.27 11.91
C ARG A 332 -13.05 10.90 12.75
N SER A 333 -11.82 10.40 12.62
CA SER A 333 -10.65 10.96 13.28
C SER A 333 -10.39 12.42 12.87
N THR A 334 -10.56 12.72 11.59
CA THR A 334 -10.36 14.07 11.05
C THR A 334 -11.47 15.03 11.50
N ASP A 335 -12.73 14.57 11.60
CA ASP A 335 -13.82 15.39 12.14
C ASP A 335 -13.57 15.78 13.61
N ASP A 336 -13.02 14.88 14.43
CA ASP A 336 -12.61 15.21 15.80
C ASP A 336 -11.51 16.28 15.84
N ASP A 337 -10.52 16.20 14.95
CA ASP A 337 -9.50 17.26 14.81
C ASP A 337 -10.13 18.61 14.45
N VAL A 338 -11.06 18.62 13.50
CA VAL A 338 -11.78 19.84 13.10
C VAL A 338 -12.61 20.39 14.25
N ALA A 339 -13.33 19.54 14.98
CA ALA A 339 -14.12 19.93 16.15
C ALA A 339 -13.24 20.53 17.26
N ARG A 340 -12.02 20.00 17.46
CA ARG A 340 -11.05 20.54 18.43
C ARG A 340 -10.55 21.93 18.02
N GLU A 341 -10.24 22.14 16.75
CA GLU A 341 -9.86 23.46 16.22
C GLU A 341 -11.02 24.46 16.22
N GLU A 342 -12.26 23.98 16.05
CA GLU A 342 -13.48 24.77 16.18
C GLU A 342 -13.67 25.24 17.63
N ARG A 343 -13.56 24.34 18.63
CA ARG A 343 -13.61 24.72 20.06
C ARG A 343 -12.51 25.70 20.44
N ALA A 344 -11.28 25.50 19.96
CA ALA A 344 -10.18 26.42 20.21
C ALA A 344 -10.45 27.82 19.64
N ALA A 345 -10.96 27.91 18.41
CA ALA A 345 -11.32 29.17 17.79
C ALA A 345 -12.49 29.87 18.50
N ALA A 346 -13.51 29.11 18.96
CA ALA A 346 -14.62 29.64 19.74
C ALA A 346 -14.16 30.23 21.09
N ALA A 347 -13.13 29.64 21.70
CA ALA A 347 -12.48 30.15 22.91
C ALA A 347 -11.49 31.31 22.64
N GLY A 348 -11.31 31.74 21.38
CA GLY A 348 -10.37 32.80 21.01
C GLY A 348 -8.89 32.41 21.12
N LEU A 349 -8.58 31.12 21.19
CA LEU A 349 -7.23 30.61 21.39
C LEU A 349 -6.50 30.41 20.05
N SER A 350 -5.25 30.89 19.97
CA SER A 350 -4.35 30.56 18.86
C SER A 350 -3.62 29.24 19.11
N ALA A 351 -2.87 28.75 18.13
CA ALA A 351 -2.00 27.59 18.33
C ALA A 351 -0.89 27.84 19.37
N ALA A 352 -0.46 29.09 19.57
CA ALA A 352 0.58 29.44 20.53
C ALA A 352 0.06 29.46 21.99
N ASP A 353 -1.25 29.64 22.19
CA ASP A 353 -1.86 29.73 23.53
C ASP A 353 -2.21 28.36 24.12
N ARG A 354 -2.06 27.29 23.32
CA ARG A 354 -2.56 25.94 23.58
C ARG A 354 -1.40 24.96 23.85
N PRO A 355 -1.58 23.97 24.74
CA PRO A 355 -0.60 22.91 24.94
C PRO A 355 -0.32 22.19 23.63
N ARG A 356 0.97 22.09 23.25
CA ARG A 356 1.39 21.27 22.11
C ARG A 356 1.53 19.82 22.57
N MET A 357 0.78 18.92 21.94
CA MET A 357 0.67 17.53 22.39
C MET A 357 0.72 16.56 21.22
N TRP A 358 1.34 15.41 21.42
CA TRP A 358 1.31 14.31 20.47
C TRP A 358 0.59 13.09 21.08
N TRP A 359 -0.26 12.45 20.29
CA TRP A 359 -0.90 11.18 20.62
C TRP A 359 -1.06 10.33 19.36
N MET A 360 -1.27 9.03 19.55
CA MET A 360 -1.46 8.12 18.43
C MET A 360 -2.87 8.27 17.85
N LYS A 361 -2.99 8.39 16.53
CA LYS A 361 -4.28 8.42 15.82
C LYS A 361 -4.68 7.07 15.21
N THR A 362 -3.74 6.14 15.17
CA THR A 362 -3.88 4.82 14.55
C THR A 362 -4.01 3.73 15.63
N PRO A 363 -4.80 2.67 15.39
CA PRO A 363 -5.66 2.47 14.22
C PRO A 363 -6.79 3.53 14.19
N TYR A 364 -7.22 3.92 12.98
CA TYR A 364 -8.34 4.84 12.83
C TYR A 364 -9.66 4.10 13.15
N PRO A 365 -10.68 4.78 13.72
CA PRO A 365 -10.74 6.22 14.01
C PRO A 365 -9.89 6.66 15.22
N GLY A 366 -9.52 5.72 16.09
CA GLY A 366 -8.65 5.93 17.23
C GLY A 366 -8.75 4.77 18.22
N ASN A 367 -7.72 4.60 19.06
CA ASN A 367 -7.73 3.72 20.22
C ASN A 367 -8.10 4.53 21.46
N PHE A 368 -9.05 4.03 22.28
CA PHE A 368 -9.60 4.74 23.44
C PHE A 368 -8.55 5.43 24.32
N GLY A 369 -7.47 4.72 24.71
CA GLY A 369 -6.42 5.31 25.55
C GLY A 369 -5.69 6.49 24.90
N ASP A 370 -5.38 6.37 23.61
CA ASP A 370 -4.68 7.42 22.87
C ASP A 370 -5.60 8.62 22.59
N VAL A 371 -6.88 8.38 22.26
CA VAL A 371 -7.84 9.48 22.01
C VAL A 371 -8.33 10.13 23.29
N LEU A 372 -8.26 9.46 24.45
CA LEU A 372 -8.58 10.05 25.76
C LEU A 372 -7.59 11.18 26.12
N SER A 373 -6.34 11.03 25.69
CA SER A 373 -5.21 11.92 25.97
C SER A 373 -5.51 13.42 25.71
N PRO A 374 -5.93 13.84 24.50
CA PRO A 374 -6.25 15.25 24.25
C PRO A 374 -7.43 15.78 25.06
N TRP A 375 -8.45 14.93 25.34
CA TRP A 375 -9.61 15.33 26.14
C TRP A 375 -9.26 15.57 27.60
N MET A 376 -8.39 14.73 28.19
CA MET A 376 -7.94 14.94 29.57
C MET A 376 -7.07 16.18 29.71
N VAL A 377 -6.18 16.44 28.75
CA VAL A 377 -5.39 17.68 28.74
C VAL A 377 -6.29 18.91 28.58
N GLU A 378 -7.27 18.85 27.67
CA GLU A 378 -8.26 19.92 27.49
C GLU A 378 -9.06 20.19 28.78
N TRP A 379 -9.53 19.15 29.45
CA TRP A 379 -10.28 19.28 30.71
C TRP A 379 -9.43 19.90 31.84
N VAL A 380 -8.18 19.45 32.03
CA VAL A 380 -7.32 19.99 33.11
C VAL A 380 -6.93 21.45 32.86
N THR A 381 -6.63 21.79 31.61
CA THR A 381 -6.07 23.09 31.22
C THR A 381 -7.12 24.11 30.80
N GLY A 382 -8.34 23.67 30.48
CA GLY A 382 -9.37 24.48 29.84
C GLY A 382 -9.04 24.86 28.38
N LYS A 383 -8.03 24.22 27.77
CA LYS A 383 -7.50 24.59 26.45
C LYS A 383 -7.39 23.35 25.55
N PRO A 384 -8.09 23.31 24.39
CA PRO A 384 -7.95 22.20 23.45
C PRO A 384 -6.50 22.10 22.97
N PRO A 385 -5.80 20.97 23.13
CA PRO A 385 -4.40 20.88 22.74
C PRO A 385 -4.24 20.95 21.21
N VAL A 386 -3.11 21.51 20.76
CA VAL A 386 -2.72 21.49 19.34
C VAL A 386 -1.90 20.24 19.07
N PHE A 387 -2.20 19.53 17.98
CA PHE A 387 -1.43 18.35 17.57
C PHE A 387 -0.01 18.76 17.18
N GLY A 388 0.97 18.20 17.89
CA GLY A 388 2.38 18.53 17.77
C GLY A 388 3.23 17.42 17.15
N GLN A 389 4.54 17.62 17.18
CA GLN A 389 5.51 16.63 16.71
C GLN A 389 5.85 15.65 17.82
N ARG A 390 5.94 14.37 17.48
CA ARG A 390 6.21 13.29 18.44
C ARG A 390 7.39 13.52 19.39
N GLY A 391 8.46 14.17 18.93
CA GLY A 391 9.66 14.41 19.75
C GLY A 391 9.72 15.80 20.43
N ASP A 392 8.75 16.68 20.21
CA ASP A 392 8.76 18.08 20.69
C ASP A 392 7.34 18.45 21.14
N SER A 393 6.78 17.64 22.04
CA SER A 393 5.39 17.78 22.50
C SER A 393 5.20 17.14 23.87
N LEU A 394 4.09 17.51 24.52
CA LEU A 394 3.54 16.77 25.64
C LEU A 394 3.17 15.36 25.18
N LEU A 395 3.63 14.37 25.95
CA LEU A 395 3.27 12.96 25.85
C LEU A 395 2.48 12.60 27.11
N ALA A 396 1.23 12.19 26.93
CA ALA A 396 0.36 11.80 28.03
C ALA A 396 -0.38 10.51 27.74
N ILE A 397 -0.70 9.77 28.81
CA ILE A 397 -1.48 8.53 28.83
C ILE A 397 -0.88 7.40 27.97
N GLY A 398 -0.98 6.15 28.43
CA GLY A 398 -0.54 5.00 27.65
C GLY A 398 0.97 4.85 27.51
N SER A 399 1.40 4.09 26.50
CA SER A 399 2.79 3.60 26.34
C SER A 399 3.63 4.43 25.38
N VAL A 400 3.45 5.75 25.43
CA VAL A 400 4.09 6.71 24.51
C VAL A 400 5.40 7.31 25.06
N ILE A 401 5.77 7.00 26.32
CA ILE A 401 6.93 7.60 26.98
C ILE A 401 8.25 7.35 26.24
N LYS A 402 8.39 6.22 25.55
CA LYS A 402 9.56 5.86 24.73
C LYS A 402 9.84 6.82 23.57
N PHE A 403 8.88 7.69 23.26
CA PHE A 403 9.05 8.73 22.24
C PHE A 403 9.58 10.05 22.80
N ALA A 404 9.73 10.15 24.13
CA ALA A 404 10.21 11.34 24.79
C ALA A 404 11.66 11.65 24.36
N THR A 405 11.91 12.93 24.12
CA THR A 405 13.26 13.49 23.88
C THR A 405 13.52 14.64 24.86
N ALA A 406 14.70 15.23 24.80
CA ALA A 406 15.06 16.46 25.51
C ALA A 406 14.07 17.63 25.37
N LYS A 407 13.22 17.62 24.33
CA LYS A 407 12.21 18.65 24.08
C LYS A 407 10.79 18.22 24.44
N SER A 408 10.64 17.04 25.01
CA SER A 408 9.34 16.47 25.39
C SER A 408 9.05 16.72 26.86
N MET A 409 7.76 16.85 27.16
CA MET A 409 7.23 16.82 28.52
C MET A 409 6.37 15.56 28.67
N VAL A 410 6.45 14.89 29.82
CA VAL A 410 5.71 13.65 30.08
C VAL A 410 4.76 13.83 31.26
N TRP A 411 3.49 13.45 31.08
CA TRP A 411 2.46 13.49 32.11
C TRP A 411 1.61 12.21 32.09
N GLY A 412 1.80 11.34 33.08
CA GLY A 412 1.00 10.12 33.30
C GLY A 412 1.22 8.98 32.30
N ALA A 413 2.07 9.16 31.29
CA ALA A 413 2.49 8.08 30.40
C ALA A 413 3.45 7.12 31.11
N GLY A 414 3.54 5.88 30.63
CA GLY A 414 4.35 4.83 31.25
C GLY A 414 5.11 3.98 30.24
N THR A 415 6.16 3.29 30.70
CA THR A 415 6.94 2.39 29.85
C THR A 415 6.17 1.10 29.56
N PRO A 416 6.10 0.60 28.32
CA PRO A 416 5.45 -0.68 28.06
C PRO A 416 6.23 -1.87 28.66
N ARG A 417 7.56 -1.74 28.79
CA ARG A 417 8.49 -2.81 29.20
C ARG A 417 9.66 -2.24 30.01
N ARG A 418 10.25 -3.05 30.88
CA ARG A 418 11.53 -2.70 31.55
C ARG A 418 12.68 -2.69 30.54
N GLY A 419 13.65 -1.82 30.75
CA GLY A 419 14.82 -1.68 29.87
C GLY A 419 14.58 -0.89 28.59
N ASP A 420 13.38 -0.34 28.38
CA ASP A 420 13.17 0.62 27.29
C ASP A 420 14.08 1.85 27.50
N PRO A 421 14.83 2.31 26.48
CA PRO A 421 15.69 3.47 26.63
C PRO A 421 14.84 4.73 26.76
N LEU A 422 14.98 5.43 27.90
CA LEU A 422 14.25 6.66 28.20
C LEU A 422 15.20 7.85 28.19
N SER A 423 14.76 8.97 27.61
CA SER A 423 15.58 10.18 27.49
C SER A 423 15.80 10.81 28.88
N PRO A 424 17.03 10.90 29.40
CA PRO A 424 17.28 11.54 30.70
C PRO A 424 16.98 13.04 30.71
N GLU A 425 17.04 13.67 29.54
CA GLU A 425 16.85 15.12 29.35
C GLU A 425 15.38 15.51 29.16
N ALA A 426 14.46 14.55 29.05
CA ALA A 426 13.04 14.87 28.92
C ALA A 426 12.50 15.39 30.26
N ARG A 427 11.45 16.22 30.21
CA ARG A 427 10.84 16.77 31.41
C ARG A 427 9.71 15.87 31.90
N TYR A 428 9.96 15.09 32.95
CA TYR A 428 8.96 14.23 33.56
C TYR A 428 8.28 14.95 34.72
N VAL A 429 6.99 15.27 34.59
CA VAL A 429 6.23 15.93 35.68
C VAL A 429 5.36 14.96 36.47
N ALA A 430 4.93 13.87 35.83
CA ALA A 430 4.27 12.73 36.43
C ALA A 430 4.37 11.55 35.46
N VAL A 431 4.38 10.33 35.98
CA VAL A 431 4.44 9.10 35.17
C VAL A 431 3.38 8.11 35.62
N ARG A 432 3.11 7.08 34.82
CA ARG A 432 2.05 6.11 35.15
C ARG A 432 2.24 5.45 36.51
N GLY A 433 3.48 5.10 36.86
CA GLY A 433 3.78 4.39 38.09
C GLY A 433 5.26 4.29 38.45
N PRO A 434 5.58 3.60 39.57
CA PRO A 434 6.92 3.55 40.13
C PRO A 434 7.92 2.79 39.26
N ILE A 435 7.49 1.79 38.48
CA ILE A 435 8.39 1.06 37.58
C ILE A 435 8.85 2.00 36.46
N THR A 436 7.93 2.78 35.89
CA THR A 436 8.32 3.79 34.90
C THR A 436 9.33 4.78 35.49
N ARG A 437 9.12 5.23 36.74
CA ARG A 437 10.06 6.13 37.41
C ARG A 437 11.43 5.50 37.64
N GLU A 438 11.48 4.25 38.11
CA GLU A 438 12.72 3.49 38.28
C GLU A 438 13.56 3.47 36.98
N GLU A 439 12.91 3.21 35.84
CA GLU A 439 13.59 3.20 34.53
C GLU A 439 14.13 4.58 34.15
N ILE A 440 13.39 5.67 34.44
CA ILE A 440 13.86 7.04 34.18
C ILE A 440 15.11 7.34 35.01
N LEU A 441 15.08 7.04 36.31
CA LEU A 441 16.21 7.26 37.22
C LEU A 441 17.42 6.41 36.81
N ALA A 442 17.20 5.17 36.38
CA ALA A 442 18.27 4.29 35.89
C ALA A 442 18.94 4.81 34.61
N ASN A 443 18.19 5.53 33.76
CA ASN A 443 18.72 6.21 32.58
C ASN A 443 19.36 7.58 32.91
N GLY A 444 19.36 8.01 34.18
CA GLY A 444 19.96 9.27 34.63
C GLY A 444 19.05 10.49 34.51
N GLY A 445 17.74 10.29 34.28
CA GLY A 445 16.75 11.37 34.28
C GLY A 445 16.25 11.71 35.69
N ASP A 446 15.55 12.85 35.80
CA ASP A 446 14.85 13.24 37.03
C ASP A 446 13.33 13.06 36.85
N CYS A 447 12.66 12.57 37.88
CA CYS A 447 11.22 12.36 37.87
C CYS A 447 10.66 12.41 39.31
N PRO A 448 9.66 13.26 39.58
CA PRO A 448 9.03 13.34 40.89
C PRO A 448 8.24 12.06 41.20
N GLU A 449 7.93 11.83 42.48
CA GLU A 449 7.07 10.74 42.95
C GLU A 449 5.59 11.10 42.78
N VAL A 450 5.21 11.55 41.58
CA VAL A 450 3.82 11.81 41.20
C VAL A 450 3.42 10.75 40.19
N TYR A 451 2.49 9.88 40.61
CA TYR A 451 2.06 8.74 39.83
C TYR A 451 0.59 8.81 39.43
N GLY A 452 0.29 8.24 38.27
CA GLY A 452 -1.08 8.00 37.83
C GLY A 452 -1.24 8.17 36.33
N ASP A 453 -1.99 7.25 35.72
CA ASP A 453 -2.50 7.45 34.37
C ASP A 453 -3.64 8.49 34.42
N ALA A 454 -3.68 9.46 33.49
CA ALA A 454 -4.71 10.49 33.52
C ALA A 454 -6.13 9.95 33.25
N GLY A 455 -6.28 8.71 32.77
CA GLY A 455 -7.57 8.00 32.76
C GLY A 455 -8.18 7.81 34.15
N LEU A 456 -7.39 7.88 35.23
CA LEU A 456 -7.88 7.90 36.61
C LEU A 456 -8.67 9.15 36.97
N LEU A 457 -8.48 10.25 36.23
CA LEU A 457 -9.19 11.52 36.46
C LEU A 457 -10.56 11.55 35.75
N LEU A 458 -10.88 10.56 34.93
CA LEU A 458 -12.10 10.50 34.13
C LEU A 458 -13.41 10.67 34.93
N PRO A 459 -13.56 10.13 36.17
CA PRO A 459 -14.74 10.36 37.01
C PRO A 459 -15.04 11.83 37.32
N ARG A 460 -14.05 12.73 37.22
CA ARG A 460 -14.22 14.17 37.41
C ARG A 460 -14.65 14.90 36.13
N TYR A 461 -14.58 14.23 34.99
CA TYR A 461 -14.95 14.78 33.68
C TYR A 461 -16.27 14.18 33.16
N ILE A 462 -16.42 12.86 33.19
CA ILE A 462 -17.60 12.15 32.69
C ILE A 462 -18.32 11.48 33.86
N PRO A 463 -19.63 11.74 34.09
CA PRO A 463 -20.38 11.06 35.13
C PRO A 463 -20.57 9.57 34.80
N ALA A 464 -20.72 8.74 35.83
CA ALA A 464 -21.07 7.32 35.66
C ALA A 464 -22.50 7.15 35.13
N ALA A 465 -22.77 5.97 34.56
CA ALA A 465 -24.12 5.53 34.20
C ALA A 465 -25.07 5.59 35.41
N ALA A 466 -26.35 5.91 35.15
CA ALA A 466 -27.36 6.05 36.19
C ALA A 466 -27.65 4.73 36.93
N GLU A 467 -27.59 3.61 36.21
CA GLU A 467 -27.94 2.29 36.74
C GLU A 467 -26.94 1.21 36.31
N LYS A 468 -26.78 0.19 37.16
CA LYS A 468 -26.06 -1.04 36.83
C LYS A 468 -27.02 -2.00 36.13
N THR A 469 -26.81 -2.24 34.84
CA THR A 469 -27.67 -3.09 34.00
C THR A 469 -27.03 -4.44 33.66
N HIS A 470 -25.70 -4.56 33.82
CA HIS A 470 -24.95 -5.77 33.49
C HIS A 470 -24.14 -6.28 34.68
N GLU A 471 -24.06 -7.61 34.84
CA GLU A 471 -23.21 -8.20 35.88
C GLU A 471 -21.73 -8.05 35.49
N VAL A 472 -21.38 -8.34 34.24
CA VAL A 472 -20.02 -8.29 33.72
C VAL A 472 -19.99 -7.62 32.35
N GLY A 473 -18.96 -6.78 32.13
CA GLY A 473 -18.57 -6.29 30.82
C GLY A 473 -17.21 -6.86 30.41
N PHE A 474 -17.03 -7.09 29.12
CA PHE A 474 -15.78 -7.57 28.54
C PHE A 474 -15.20 -6.53 27.58
N ILE A 475 -13.93 -6.21 27.78
CA ILE A 475 -13.20 -5.21 27.01
C ILE A 475 -12.01 -5.87 26.32
N ARG A 476 -11.92 -5.62 25.02
CA ARG A 476 -10.88 -6.18 24.15
C ARG A 476 -9.87 -5.10 23.82
N HIS A 477 -8.59 -5.45 23.74
CA HIS A 477 -7.59 -4.55 23.19
C HIS A 477 -7.91 -4.28 21.71
N VAL A 478 -7.61 -3.08 21.21
CA VAL A 478 -7.98 -2.69 19.83
C VAL A 478 -7.39 -3.62 18.75
N THR A 479 -6.23 -4.22 19.01
CA THR A 479 -5.59 -5.20 18.11
C THR A 479 -6.31 -6.56 18.07
N GLN A 480 -7.28 -6.77 18.95
CA GLN A 480 -8.05 -7.99 19.11
C GLN A 480 -9.52 -7.82 18.67
N GLU A 481 -9.90 -6.65 18.13
CA GLU A 481 -11.30 -6.38 17.75
C GLU A 481 -11.85 -7.34 16.70
N ASN A 482 -10.99 -7.87 15.82
CA ASN A 482 -11.37 -8.82 14.79
C ASN A 482 -11.35 -10.28 15.26
N LEU A 483 -10.99 -10.56 16.52
CA LEU A 483 -11.08 -11.92 17.04
C LEU A 483 -12.55 -12.29 17.24
N GLU A 484 -12.95 -13.46 16.79
CA GLU A 484 -14.25 -14.02 17.15
C GLU A 484 -14.14 -14.65 18.54
N LEU A 485 -15.04 -14.27 19.46
CA LEU A 485 -15.14 -14.87 20.79
C LEU A 485 -16.60 -15.13 21.09
N GLU A 486 -16.85 -16.21 21.83
CA GLU A 486 -18.17 -16.54 22.34
C GLU A 486 -18.41 -15.78 23.64
N LEU A 487 -19.35 -14.84 23.63
CA LEU A 487 -19.75 -14.05 24.79
C LEU A 487 -21.14 -14.50 25.26
N GLU A 488 -21.24 -15.01 26.48
CA GLU A 488 -22.51 -15.48 27.07
C GLU A 488 -22.80 -14.68 28.34
N GLY A 489 -23.86 -13.86 28.32
CA GLY A 489 -24.27 -13.08 29.50
C GLY A 489 -23.33 -11.92 29.88
N VAL A 490 -22.46 -11.49 28.96
CA VAL A 490 -21.47 -10.43 29.16
C VAL A 490 -21.66 -9.32 28.11
N LEU A 491 -21.54 -8.05 28.53
CA LEU A 491 -21.59 -6.90 27.62
C LEU A 491 -20.28 -6.78 26.83
N ASP A 492 -20.34 -6.81 25.49
CA ASP A 492 -19.17 -6.55 24.62
C ASP A 492 -18.90 -5.05 24.51
N ILE A 493 -17.76 -4.58 25.03
CA ILE A 493 -17.39 -3.17 25.06
C ILE A 493 -16.18 -2.95 24.15
N ARG A 494 -16.38 -2.13 23.11
CA ARG A 494 -15.34 -1.81 22.11
C ARG A 494 -14.63 -0.51 22.41
N LEU A 495 -13.33 -0.47 22.12
CA LEU A 495 -12.45 0.66 22.40
C LEU A 495 -11.92 1.38 21.15
N ALA A 496 -12.38 1.02 19.93
CA ALA A 496 -12.12 1.80 18.74
C ALA A 496 -13.16 2.91 18.52
N GLY A 497 -12.70 4.15 18.52
CA GLY A 497 -13.55 5.32 18.36
C GLY A 497 -12.80 6.63 18.60
N VAL A 498 -13.51 7.74 18.45
CA VAL A 498 -12.99 9.10 18.68
C VAL A 498 -14.16 10.04 18.98
N GLY A 499 -13.88 11.18 19.60
CA GLY A 499 -14.87 12.19 19.97
C GLY A 499 -15.44 11.99 21.37
N GLU A 500 -16.01 13.08 21.92
CA GLU A 500 -16.55 13.10 23.28
C GLU A 500 -17.71 12.12 23.48
N ASP A 501 -18.63 12.03 22.50
CA ASP A 501 -19.77 11.11 22.57
C ASP A 501 -19.32 9.65 22.64
N PHE A 502 -18.26 9.30 21.92
CA PHE A 502 -17.65 7.97 22.02
C PHE A 502 -17.05 7.73 23.40
N LEU A 503 -16.29 8.69 23.96
CA LEU A 503 -15.75 8.57 25.31
C LEU A 503 -16.86 8.38 26.35
N ARG A 504 -17.94 9.17 26.25
CA ARG A 504 -19.12 9.07 27.13
C ARG A 504 -19.79 7.71 27.00
N SER A 505 -19.96 7.20 25.78
CA SER A 505 -20.56 5.89 25.53
C SER A 505 -19.72 4.75 26.12
N VAL A 506 -18.39 4.79 26.00
CA VAL A 506 -17.50 3.79 26.60
C VAL A 506 -17.59 3.84 28.12
N VAL A 507 -17.53 5.04 28.72
CA VAL A 507 -17.68 5.20 30.17
C VAL A 507 -19.04 4.69 30.65
N GLU A 508 -20.12 5.01 29.96
CA GLU A 508 -21.47 4.56 30.28
C GLU A 508 -21.55 3.02 30.25
N GLN A 509 -21.04 2.37 29.20
CA GLN A 509 -21.02 0.91 29.09
C GLN A 509 -20.22 0.27 30.23
N ILE A 510 -19.00 0.76 30.50
CA ILE A 510 -18.17 0.26 31.61
C ILE A 510 -18.89 0.46 32.94
N THR A 511 -19.46 1.64 33.16
CA THR A 511 -20.09 1.99 34.44
C THR A 511 -21.48 1.38 34.63
N SER A 512 -22.10 0.85 33.58
CA SER A 512 -23.29 0.02 33.66
C SER A 512 -23.02 -1.41 34.16
N CYS A 513 -21.74 -1.83 34.18
CA CYS A 513 -21.32 -3.16 34.62
C CYS A 513 -20.95 -3.18 36.11
N ARG A 514 -21.20 -4.30 36.81
CA ARG A 514 -20.71 -4.49 38.19
C ARG A 514 -19.25 -4.92 38.25
N ARG A 515 -18.77 -5.65 37.25
CA ARG A 515 -17.38 -6.08 37.11
C ARG A 515 -16.93 -6.01 35.66
N ILE A 516 -15.62 -5.92 35.45
CA ILE A 516 -15.02 -5.89 34.11
C ILE A 516 -13.99 -7.01 33.96
N ILE A 517 -13.95 -7.63 32.79
CA ILE A 517 -12.83 -8.45 32.33
C ILE A 517 -12.21 -7.70 31.15
N SER A 518 -10.90 -7.47 31.17
CA SER A 518 -10.26 -6.64 30.14
C SER A 518 -8.89 -7.16 29.73
N THR A 519 -8.67 -7.25 28.42
CA THR A 519 -7.32 -7.41 27.83
C THR A 519 -6.65 -6.08 27.52
N SER A 520 -7.36 -4.97 27.70
CA SER A 520 -6.85 -3.61 27.56
C SER A 520 -6.51 -2.99 28.92
N LEU A 521 -5.33 -2.39 29.05
CA LEU A 521 -4.93 -1.66 30.26
C LEU A 521 -5.90 -0.50 30.56
N HIS A 522 -6.31 0.27 29.55
CA HIS A 522 -7.24 1.37 29.77
C HIS A 522 -8.65 0.91 30.17
N GLY A 523 -9.06 -0.29 29.75
CA GLY A 523 -10.29 -0.91 30.26
C GLY A 523 -10.22 -1.17 31.76
N VAL A 524 -9.06 -1.64 32.25
CA VAL A 524 -8.80 -1.83 33.69
C VAL A 524 -8.75 -0.48 34.42
N ILE A 525 -7.94 0.47 33.93
CA ILE A 525 -7.76 1.80 34.53
C ILE A 525 -9.10 2.51 34.71
N VAL A 526 -9.91 2.58 33.64
CA VAL A 526 -11.19 3.30 33.69
C VAL A 526 -12.17 2.59 34.62
N ALA A 527 -12.30 1.27 34.55
CA ALA A 527 -13.17 0.54 35.46
C ALA A 527 -12.80 0.84 36.93
N ASN A 528 -11.52 0.73 37.26
CA ASN A 528 -11.02 0.97 38.61
C ASN A 528 -11.19 2.44 39.05
N ALA A 529 -11.01 3.41 38.15
CA ALA A 529 -11.26 4.82 38.45
C ALA A 529 -12.70 5.09 38.92
N TYR A 530 -13.69 4.36 38.38
CA TYR A 530 -15.08 4.43 38.82
C TYR A 530 -15.42 3.47 39.98
N GLY A 531 -14.41 2.89 40.63
CA GLY A 531 -14.58 1.94 41.74
C GLY A 531 -15.09 0.56 41.31
N ILE A 532 -15.03 0.24 40.02
CA ILE A 532 -15.49 -1.03 39.46
C ILE A 532 -14.30 -2.00 39.44
N PRO A 533 -14.42 -3.18 40.06
CA PRO A 533 -13.38 -4.19 40.02
C PRO A 533 -13.17 -4.69 38.59
N ALA A 534 -11.90 -4.87 38.21
CA ALA A 534 -11.52 -5.33 36.88
C ALA A 534 -10.52 -6.48 36.97
N ARG A 535 -10.74 -7.51 36.17
CA ARG A 535 -9.83 -8.63 35.94
C ARG A 535 -9.00 -8.36 34.70
N TRP A 536 -7.69 -8.33 34.87
CA TRP A 536 -6.78 -8.38 33.73
C TRP A 536 -6.79 -9.77 33.10
N ALA A 537 -7.01 -9.82 31.78
CA ALA A 537 -6.97 -11.05 30.99
C ALA A 537 -5.99 -10.91 29.80
N VAL A 538 -5.59 -12.05 29.24
CA VAL A 538 -4.77 -12.15 28.01
C VAL A 538 -5.37 -13.23 27.09
N ILE A 539 -5.14 -13.15 25.76
CA ILE A 539 -5.75 -14.08 24.78
C ILE A 539 -4.68 -14.70 23.87
N GLY A 540 -4.65 -16.05 23.78
CA GLY A 540 -3.86 -16.88 22.86
C GLY A 540 -2.38 -17.03 23.23
N ASP A 541 -1.57 -17.75 22.41
CA ASP A 541 -0.09 -17.91 22.50
C ASP A 541 0.72 -16.58 22.55
N ALA A 542 0.00 -15.47 22.63
CA ALA A 542 0.41 -14.11 22.41
C ALA A 542 0.74 -13.37 23.73
N SER A 543 1.50 -14.02 24.62
CA SER A 543 2.32 -13.31 25.61
C SER A 543 3.28 -12.31 24.92
N GLU A 544 3.48 -12.43 23.60
CA GLU A 544 4.28 -11.51 22.79
C GLU A 544 3.51 -10.31 22.20
N ALA A 545 2.18 -10.38 22.02
CA ALA A 545 1.44 -9.40 21.20
C ALA A 545 0.80 -8.23 21.97
N ILE A 546 0.66 -8.31 23.31
CA ILE A 546 0.16 -7.17 24.14
C ILE A 546 1.31 -6.18 24.44
N ALA A 547 2.27 -6.02 23.53
CA ALA A 547 3.39 -5.07 23.62
C ALA A 547 4.03 -4.98 25.03
N GLY A 548 4.19 -6.11 25.74
CA GLY A 548 4.80 -6.13 27.07
C GLY A 548 4.67 -7.46 27.79
N ASP A 549 5.65 -7.75 28.63
CA ASP A 549 5.77 -8.86 29.60
C ASP A 549 4.83 -8.71 30.82
N GLY A 550 3.81 -7.86 30.73
CA GLY A 550 2.95 -7.48 31.86
C GLY A 550 3.40 -6.23 32.64
N THR A 551 4.61 -5.71 32.40
CA THR A 551 5.17 -4.55 33.12
C THR A 551 4.19 -3.38 33.22
N LYS A 552 3.48 -3.04 32.13
CA LYS A 552 2.55 -1.90 32.12
C LYS A 552 1.34 -2.05 33.06
N PHE A 553 0.89 -3.28 33.30
CA PHE A 553 -0.20 -3.56 34.25
C PHE A 553 0.33 -3.53 35.68
N GLU A 554 1.49 -4.15 35.92
CA GLU A 554 2.16 -4.11 37.22
C GLU A 554 2.45 -2.67 37.68
N ASP A 555 3.01 -1.85 36.77
CA ASP A 555 3.34 -0.45 37.00
C ASP A 555 2.09 0.37 37.37
N TYR A 556 0.96 0.08 36.71
CA TYR A 556 -0.32 0.68 37.06
C TYR A 556 -0.82 0.21 38.42
N PHE A 557 -0.91 -1.10 38.70
CA PHE A 557 -1.44 -1.59 39.98
C PHE A 557 -0.66 -1.04 41.17
N ARG A 558 0.67 -0.98 41.07
CA ARG A 558 1.54 -0.38 42.09
C ARG A 558 1.30 1.12 42.27
N SER A 559 0.92 1.85 41.21
CA SER A 559 0.70 3.30 41.29
C SER A 559 -0.60 3.69 41.97
N VAL A 560 -1.53 2.75 42.11
CA VAL A 560 -2.83 2.97 42.76
C VAL A 560 -3.04 2.08 44.00
N GLY A 561 -1.96 1.50 44.53
CA GLY A 561 -2.00 0.69 45.76
C GLY A 561 -2.76 -0.63 45.65
N LEU A 562 -2.94 -1.17 44.44
CA LEU A 562 -3.63 -2.45 44.22
C LEU A 562 -2.67 -3.65 44.28
N GLU A 563 -3.20 -4.78 44.76
CA GLU A 563 -2.51 -6.06 44.69
C GLU A 563 -2.26 -6.49 43.24
N LEU A 564 -1.10 -7.11 43.00
CA LEU A 564 -0.75 -7.62 41.68
C LEU A 564 -1.66 -8.78 41.30
N GLN A 565 -2.24 -8.70 40.11
CA GLN A 565 -3.04 -9.78 39.55
C GLN A 565 -2.17 -10.73 38.73
N THR A 566 -2.47 -12.02 38.81
CA THR A 566 -2.08 -12.98 37.77
C THR A 566 -3.10 -12.86 36.64
N PRO A 567 -2.68 -12.68 35.37
CA PRO A 567 -3.62 -12.51 34.26
C PRO A 567 -4.49 -13.76 34.09
N LEU A 568 -5.77 -13.56 33.77
CA LEU A 568 -6.64 -14.63 33.31
C LEU A 568 -6.25 -15.02 31.89
N GLU A 569 -5.70 -16.21 31.73
CA GLU A 569 -5.35 -16.81 30.44
C GLU A 569 -6.62 -17.25 29.70
N LEU A 570 -6.90 -16.61 28.56
CA LEU A 570 -8.00 -16.96 27.67
C LEU A 570 -7.44 -17.57 26.38
N SER A 571 -8.08 -18.63 25.90
CA SER A 571 -7.83 -19.17 24.55
C SER A 571 -8.91 -18.67 23.58
N ARG A 572 -8.77 -18.97 22.28
CA ARG A 572 -9.79 -18.59 21.29
C ARG A 572 -11.11 -19.34 21.51
N GLU A 573 -11.01 -20.54 22.07
CA GLU A 573 -12.11 -21.44 22.38
C GLU A 573 -12.75 -21.14 23.75
N THR A 574 -12.16 -20.23 24.52
CA THR A 574 -12.69 -19.87 25.84
C THR A 574 -13.97 -19.06 25.68
N ARG A 575 -15.08 -19.61 26.17
CA ARG A 575 -16.32 -18.87 26.34
C ARG A 575 -16.18 -17.84 27.46
N ILE A 576 -16.50 -16.59 27.16
CA ILE A 576 -16.44 -15.51 28.14
C ILE A 576 -17.79 -15.40 28.84
N THR A 577 -17.80 -15.70 30.14
CA THR A 577 -19.01 -15.74 30.98
C THR A 577 -18.83 -14.94 32.28
N PRO A 578 -19.91 -14.59 33.00
CA PRO A 578 -19.80 -13.87 34.27
C PRO A 578 -18.98 -14.56 35.35
N GLU A 579 -18.93 -15.90 35.35
CA GLU A 579 -18.19 -16.72 36.32
C GLU A 579 -16.69 -16.41 36.30
N LEU A 580 -16.16 -16.00 35.15
CA LEU A 580 -14.76 -15.59 34.99
C LEU A 580 -14.39 -14.33 35.78
N ALA A 581 -15.36 -13.62 36.38
CA ALA A 581 -15.13 -12.47 37.25
C ALA A 581 -15.69 -12.65 38.68
N ALA A 582 -16.18 -13.85 39.03
CA ALA A 582 -16.98 -14.06 40.24
C ALA A 582 -16.22 -13.79 41.56
N ASP A 583 -14.91 -14.03 41.57
CA ASP A 583 -14.02 -13.86 42.71
C ASP A 583 -13.46 -12.43 42.86
N LEU A 584 -13.80 -11.52 41.94
CA LEU A 584 -13.48 -10.11 42.13
C LEU A 584 -14.31 -9.51 43.28
N PRO A 585 -13.71 -8.61 44.09
CA PRO A 585 -14.42 -7.94 45.18
C PRO A 585 -15.58 -7.08 44.67
N PRO A 586 -16.57 -6.71 45.50
CA PRO A 586 -17.71 -5.91 45.06
C PRO A 586 -17.36 -4.47 44.66
N ARG A 587 -16.22 -3.95 45.12
CA ARG A 587 -15.71 -2.61 44.83
C ARG A 587 -14.18 -2.61 44.90
N VAL A 588 -13.56 -1.65 44.23
CA VAL A 588 -12.13 -1.34 44.36
C VAL A 588 -11.93 0.06 44.95
N GLU A 589 -10.95 0.20 45.84
CA GLU A 589 -10.47 1.48 46.38
C GLU A 589 -9.03 1.69 45.93
N LEU A 590 -8.69 2.92 45.56
CA LEU A 590 -7.39 3.28 44.99
C LEU A 590 -6.64 4.22 45.93
N ASP A 591 -5.36 3.97 46.13
CA ASP A 591 -4.41 4.93 46.70
C ASP A 591 -3.92 5.87 45.58
N PHE A 592 -4.68 6.93 45.30
CA PHE A 592 -4.43 7.82 44.18
C PHE A 592 -4.65 9.29 44.56
N ASP A 593 -3.61 10.11 44.44
CA ASP A 593 -3.68 11.56 44.61
C ASP A 593 -4.00 12.27 43.28
N ALA A 594 -5.30 12.46 43.04
CA ALA A 594 -5.80 13.17 41.86
C ALA A 594 -5.33 14.64 41.80
N GLU A 595 -5.15 15.32 42.93
CA GLU A 595 -4.72 16.73 42.93
C GLU A 595 -3.24 16.85 42.57
N ALA A 596 -2.40 15.95 43.08
CA ALA A 596 -0.99 15.90 42.71
C ALA A 596 -0.83 15.72 41.18
N LEU A 597 -1.59 14.79 40.58
CA LEU A 597 -1.53 14.56 39.14
C LEU A 597 -1.99 15.77 38.31
N ILE A 598 -3.07 16.43 38.72
CA ILE A 598 -3.58 17.66 38.06
C ILE A 598 -2.56 18.81 38.17
N ASN A 599 -2.03 19.03 39.36
CA ASN A 599 -1.09 20.12 39.63
C ASN A 599 0.26 19.91 38.92
N ALA A 600 0.69 18.66 38.74
CA ALA A 600 1.88 18.32 37.96
C ALA A 600 1.76 18.76 36.49
N LEU A 601 0.60 18.58 35.86
CA LEU A 601 0.39 19.07 34.49
C LEU A 601 0.38 20.59 34.43
N ARG A 602 -0.35 21.24 35.34
CA ARG A 602 -0.51 22.70 35.34
C ARG A 602 0.84 23.41 35.55
N SER A 603 1.54 23.07 36.62
CA SER A 603 2.90 23.60 36.88
C SER A 603 3.90 23.19 35.79
N GLY A 604 3.69 22.00 35.22
CA GLY A 604 4.41 21.50 34.07
C GLY A 604 4.33 22.41 32.85
N LEU A 605 3.15 22.93 32.52
CA LEU A 605 2.96 23.78 31.34
C LEU A 605 3.36 25.25 31.55
N GLU A 606 3.60 25.68 32.79
CA GLU A 606 3.97 27.06 33.15
C GLU A 606 5.47 27.37 33.10
N GLN A 607 6.34 26.34 33.18
CA GLN A 607 7.81 26.48 33.09
C GLN A 607 8.28 26.16 31.68
#